data_AF-A0A950GBP9-F1
#
_entry.id   AF-A0A950GBP9-F1
#
_cell.length_a   1.000
_cell.length_b   1.000
_cell.length_c   1.000
_cell.angle_alpha   90.00
_cell.angle_beta   90.00
_cell.angle_gamma   90.00
#
_symmetry.space_group_name_H-M   'P 1'
#
loop_
_entity.id
_entity.type
_entity.pdbx_description
1 polymer ?
#
loop_
_entity_poly.entity_id
_entity_poly.type
_entity_poly.pdbx_seq_one_letter_code
_entity_poly.pdbx_strand_id
1 'polypeptide(L)' 'MTKPEKVLYTAKAHATGGREGGASRTDDGRLEVKLSTLGTPGTGTNPEQLPETTFSTISRCTR' A
#
# COMPACT_ATOMS: atom_id res chain seq x y z
N MET A 1 22.43 5.61 5.97
CA MET A 1 21.50 4.54 5.56
C MET A 1 22.10 3.21 6.00
N THR A 2 21.51 2.56 7.01
CA THR A 2 21.95 1.22 7.46
C THR A 2 21.36 0.17 6.53
N LYS A 3 22.21 -0.70 5.96
CA LYS A 3 21.73 -1.86 5.20
C LYS A 3 21.35 -2.97 6.17
N PRO A 4 20.22 -3.68 5.96
CA PRO A 4 19.90 -4.85 6.75
C PRO A 4 20.95 -5.95 6.51
N GLU A 5 21.38 -6.62 7.58
CA GLU A 5 22.34 -7.74 7.51
C GLU A 5 21.76 -8.91 6.70
N LYS A 6 20.44 -9.14 6.79
CA LYS A 6 19.72 -10.15 6.01
C LYS A 6 18.31 -9.67 5.69
N VAL A 7 17.95 -9.70 4.41
CA VAL A 7 16.58 -9.45 3.94
C VAL A 7 15.81 -10.77 3.96
N LEU A 8 14.80 -10.89 4.82
CA LEU A 8 13.96 -12.09 4.92
C LEU A 8 12.81 -12.10 3.91
N TYR A 9 12.29 -10.92 3.57
CA TYR A 9 11.18 -10.75 2.65
C TYR A 9 11.28 -9.43 1.90
N THR A 10 10.88 -9.42 0.63
CA THR A 10 10.77 -8.22 -0.21
C THR A 10 9.44 -8.25 -0.92
N ALA A 11 8.55 -7.34 -0.54
CA ALA A 11 7.34 -7.05 -1.30
C ALA A 11 7.66 -6.07 -2.43
N LYS A 12 7.01 -6.26 -3.58
CA LYS A 12 7.04 -5.35 -4.72
C LYS A 12 5.61 -5.04 -5.13
N ALA A 13 5.37 -3.79 -5.49
CA ALA A 13 4.07 -3.32 -5.96
C ALA A 13 4.24 -2.29 -7.07
N HIS A 14 3.28 -2.28 -7.99
CA HIS A 14 3.21 -1.36 -9.11
C HIS A 14 1.90 -0.57 -9.05
N ALA A 15 2.02 0.77 -9.15
CA ALA A 15 0.88 1.67 -9.25
C ALA A 15 0.71 2.16 -10.70
N THR A 16 -0.55 2.21 -11.16
CA THR A 16 -0.95 2.65 -12.50
C THR A 16 -2.12 3.62 -12.42
N GLY A 17 -2.44 4.34 -13.50
CA GLY A 17 -3.67 5.14 -13.64
C GLY A 17 -3.70 6.53 -12.98
N GLY A 18 -2.62 7.00 -12.34
CA GLY A 18 -2.48 8.40 -11.92
C GLY A 18 -3.49 8.86 -10.85
N ARG A 19 -3.81 10.16 -10.82
CA ARG A 19 -4.71 10.77 -9.81
C ARG A 19 -6.16 10.30 -9.91
N GLU A 20 -6.66 10.06 -11.12
CA GLU A 20 -8.07 9.73 -11.36
C GLU A 20 -8.17 8.29 -11.86
N GLY A 21 -8.60 7.36 -10.99
CA GLY A 21 -8.85 5.97 -11.37
C GLY A 21 -7.62 5.06 -11.36
N GLY A 22 -6.62 5.37 -10.53
CA GLY A 22 -5.44 4.53 -10.37
C GLY A 22 -5.69 3.21 -9.64
N ALA A 23 -4.75 2.29 -9.77
CA ALA A 23 -4.71 1.05 -9.00
C ALA A 23 -3.28 0.71 -8.63
N SER A 24 -3.09 0.13 -7.44
CA SER A 24 -1.81 -0.41 -7.00
C SER A 24 -1.95 -1.90 -6.70
N ARG A 25 -1.02 -2.70 -7.20
CA ARG A 25 -1.04 -4.15 -7.07
C ARG A 25 0.33 -4.70 -6.74
N THR A 26 0.40 -5.72 -5.89
CA THR A 26 1.63 -6.46 -5.62
C THR A 26 1.96 -7.44 -6.73
N ASP A 27 3.25 -7.68 -6.97
CA ASP A 27 3.72 -8.61 -8.02
C ASP A 27 3.18 -10.04 -7.81
N ASP A 28 2.98 -10.43 -6.55
CA ASP A 28 2.42 -11.73 -6.17
C ASP A 28 0.88 -11.78 -6.19
N GLY A 29 0.22 -10.66 -6.52
CA GLY A 29 -1.23 -10.56 -6.63
C GLY A 29 -2.00 -10.69 -5.31
N ARG A 30 -1.32 -10.70 -4.16
CA ARG A 30 -1.97 -10.82 -2.84
C ARG A 30 -2.69 -9.56 -2.40
N LEU A 31 -2.32 -8.41 -2.94
CA LEU A 31 -2.96 -7.14 -2.65
C LEU A 31 -3.19 -6.37 -3.95
N GLU A 32 -4.43 -5.95 -4.16
CA GLU A 32 -4.82 -5.03 -5.22
C GLU A 32 -5.78 -4.00 -4.62
N VAL A 33 -5.44 -2.72 -4.77
CA VAL A 33 -6.24 -1.61 -4.24
C VAL A 33 -6.52 -0.60 -5.35
N LYS A 34 -7.76 -0.11 -5.40
CA LYS A 34 -8.11 1.06 -6.21
C LYS A 34 -7.66 2.32 -5.49
N LEU A 35 -7.15 3.28 -6.24
CA LEU A 35 -6.73 4.58 -5.75
C LEU A 35 -7.77 5.64 -6.12
N SER A 36 -7.99 6.59 -5.22
CA SER A 36 -8.90 7.72 -5.42
C SER A 36 -8.33 8.97 -4.76
N THR A 37 -8.67 10.12 -5.31
CA THR A 37 -8.25 11.43 -4.82
C THR A 37 -8.98 11.80 -3.54
N LEU A 38 -8.26 12.40 -2.59
CA LEU A 38 -8.83 12.94 -1.37
C LEU A 38 -9.92 13.99 -1.70
N GLY A 39 -11.05 13.90 -1.01
CA GLY A 39 -12.19 14.81 -1.20
C GLY A 39 -13.09 14.49 -2.41
N THR A 40 -12.82 13.40 -3.14
CA THR A 40 -13.74 12.90 -4.18
C THR A 40 -14.63 11.77 -3.66
N PRO A 41 -15.81 11.52 -4.27
CA PRO A 41 -16.68 10.39 -3.91
C PRO A 41 -16.11 8.99 -4.26
N GLY A 42 -14.84 8.90 -4.64
CA GLY A 42 -14.21 7.65 -5.05
C GLY A 42 -14.20 6.61 -3.93
N THR A 43 -14.38 5.34 -4.30
CA THR A 43 -14.36 4.21 -3.36
C THR A 43 -12.96 3.62 -3.15
N GLY A 44 -11.95 4.18 -3.81
CA GLY A 44 -10.55 3.79 -3.65
C GLY A 44 -9.90 4.45 -2.43
N THR A 45 -8.74 3.93 -2.04
CA THR A 45 -7.89 4.51 -0.99
C THR A 45 -6.93 5.56 -1.56
N ASN A 46 -6.07 6.13 -0.74
CA ASN A 46 -5.04 7.09 -1.15
C ASN A 46 -3.71 6.79 -0.43
N PRO A 47 -2.59 7.34 -0.91
CA PRO A 47 -1.27 7.14 -0.30
C PRO A 47 -1.20 7.51 1.18
N GLU A 48 -2.01 8.45 1.66
CA GLU A 48 -2.01 8.92 3.04
C GLU A 48 -2.69 7.92 4.00
N GLN A 49 -3.71 7.18 3.53
CA GLN A 49 -4.42 6.15 4.31
C GLN A 49 -3.67 4.82 4.44
N LEU A 50 -2.80 4.50 3.48
CA LEU A 50 -2.07 3.22 3.45
C LEU A 50 -1.09 3.04 4.63
N PRO A 51 -0.29 4.05 5.04
CA PRO A 51 0.56 3.97 6.22
C PRO A 51 -0.20 3.64 7.51
N GLU A 52 -1.38 4.25 7.72
CA GLU A 52 -2.19 4.09 8.92
C GLU A 52 -2.72 2.66 9.03
N THR A 53 -3.22 2.12 7.91
CA THR A 53 -3.68 0.73 7.81
C THR A 53 -2.54 -0.24 8.10
N THR A 54 -1.36 0.01 7.54
CA THR A 54 -0.17 -0.82 7.74
C THR A 54 0.27 -0.81 9.20
N PHE A 55 0.37 0.37 9.80
CA PHE A 55 0.77 0.52 11.20
C PHE A 55 -0.22 -0.17 12.16
N SER A 56 -1.53 0.01 11.93
CA SER A 56 -2.58 -0.67 12.71
C SER A 56 -2.49 -2.20 12.62
N THR A 57 -2.19 -2.72 11.43
CA THR A 57 -2.08 -4.16 11.20
C THR A 57 -0.86 -4.73 11.91
N ILE A 58 0.32 -4.11 11.75
CA ILE A 58 1.54 -4.54 12.43
C ILE A 58 1.34 -4.52 13.95
N SER A 59 0.80 -3.43 14.51
CA SER A 59 0.55 -3.30 15.96
C SER A 59 -0.38 -4.38 16.53
N ARG A 60 -1.27 -4.94 15.71
CA ARG A 60 -2.15 -6.05 16.09
C ARG A 60 -1.51 -7.42 15.95
N CYS A 61 -0.64 -7.63 14.96
CA CYS A 61 0.06 -8.91 14.78
C CYS A 61 1.26 -9.09 15.71
N THR A 62 1.82 -8.00 16.26
CA THR A 62 2.96 -8.05 17.20
C THR A 62 2.54 -7.99 18.67
N ARG A 63 1.23 -8.05 18.95
CA ARG A 63 0.68 -8.26 20.30
C ARG A 63 0.27 -9.72 20.44
#